data_AF-A0A8F2EGL4-F1
#
_entry.id   AF-A0A8F2EGL4-F1
#
_cell.length_a   1.000
_cell.length_b   1.000
_cell.length_c   1.000
_cell.angle_alpha   90.00
_cell.angle_beta   90.00
_cell.angle_gamma   90.00
#
_symmetry.space_group_name_H-M   'P 1'
#
loop_
_entity.id
_entity.type
_entity.pdbx_description
1 polymer ?
#
loop_
_entity_poly.entity_id
_entity_poly.type
_entity_poly.pdbx_seq_one_letter_code
_entity_poly.pdbx_strand_id
1 'polypeptide(L)'
;HFWLPEVMQGTTMSAAYIITTWQKLPPMSLLLMTANHLPTPILMTLAITSTMIGGWSGLNQVQMRKIMAFSSIAHLGWMMAIMTLSQKLLLLNLTIYILTTTAMFMIMIPLTTKTFKDMSQT
;
A
#
# COMPACT_ATOMS: atom_id res chain seq x y z
N HIS A 1 9.94 -3.26 -3.25
CA HIS A 1 9.01 -2.51 -4.12
C HIS A 1 8.71 -3.20 -5.44
N PHE A 2 9.70 -3.74 -6.17
CA PHE A 2 9.50 -4.29 -7.53
C PHE A 2 8.54 -5.49 -7.65
N TRP A 3 8.48 -6.37 -6.65
CA TRP A 3 7.66 -7.58 -6.74
C TRP A 3 6.15 -7.30 -6.68
N LEU A 4 5.74 -6.30 -5.89
CA LEU A 4 4.34 -6.10 -5.53
C LEU A 4 3.47 -5.67 -6.73
N PRO A 5 3.90 -4.73 -7.60
CA PRO A 5 3.17 -4.39 -8.83
C PRO A 5 3.00 -5.55 -9.81
N GLU A 6 4.03 -6.39 -10.00
CA GLU A 6 3.95 -7.51 -10.93
C GLU A 6 3.07 -8.64 -10.38
N VAL A 7 3.18 -8.95 -9.09
CA VAL A 7 2.32 -9.95 -8.43
C VAL A 7 0.87 -9.49 -8.42
N MET A 8 0.59 -8.21 -8.14
CA MET A 8 -0.76 -7.68 -8.22
C MET A 8 -1.29 -7.73 -9.66
N GLN A 9 -0.48 -7.44 -10.67
CA GLN A 9 -0.96 -7.50 -12.05
C GLN A 9 -1.32 -8.92 -12.51
N GLY A 10 -0.54 -9.92 -12.08
CA GLY A 10 -0.70 -11.33 -12.47
C GLY A 10 -1.72 -12.14 -11.67
N THR A 11 -2.36 -11.55 -10.65
CA THR A 11 -3.34 -12.22 -9.79
C THR A 11 -4.76 -11.70 -10.01
N THR A 12 -5.76 -12.41 -9.47
CA THR A 12 -7.17 -11.99 -9.52
C THR A 12 -7.40 -10.77 -8.62
N MET A 13 -8.47 -10.00 -8.87
CA MET A 13 -8.79 -8.79 -8.08
C MET A 13 -9.04 -9.11 -6.60
N SER A 14 -9.66 -10.26 -6.29
CA SER A 14 -9.86 -10.72 -4.92
C SER A 14 -8.56 -11.10 -4.22
N ALA A 15 -7.63 -11.77 -4.91
CA ALA A 15 -6.31 -12.06 -4.38
C ALA A 15 -5.50 -10.77 -4.15
N ALA A 16 -5.54 -9.82 -5.09
CA ALA A 16 -4.91 -8.51 -4.95
C ALA A 16 -5.44 -7.72 -3.74
N TYR A 17 -6.74 -7.80 -3.47
CA TYR A 17 -7.36 -7.23 -2.26
C TYR A 17 -6.79 -7.87 -0.98
N ILE A 18 -6.70 -9.19 -0.91
CA ILE A 18 -6.15 -9.90 0.26
C ILE A 18 -4.66 -9.55 0.47
N ILE A 19 -3.89 -9.45 -0.61
CA ILE A 19 -2.46 -9.09 -0.55
C ILE A 19 -2.24 -7.65 -0.05
N THR A 20 -3.11 -6.72 -0.45
CA THR A 20 -2.98 -5.31 -0.07
C THR A 20 -3.50 -5.00 1.33
N THR A 21 -4.41 -5.82 1.88
CA THR A 21 -5.02 -5.62 3.20
C THR A 21 -4.48 -6.62 4.23
N TRP A 22 -4.86 -7.89 4.09
CA TRP A 22 -4.63 -8.92 5.10
C TRP A 22 -3.15 -9.25 5.29
N GLN A 23 -2.40 -9.38 4.19
CA GLN A 23 -0.97 -9.72 4.24
C GLN A 23 -0.11 -8.60 4.84
N LYS A 24 -0.64 -7.39 5.01
CA LYS A 24 0.05 -6.27 5.66
C LYS A 24 -0.08 -6.30 7.19
N LEU A 25 -1.09 -6.98 7.74
CA LEU A 25 -1.34 -6.97 9.20
C LEU A 25 -0.21 -7.65 10.00
N PRO A 26 0.27 -8.87 9.65
CA PRO A 26 1.30 -9.53 10.47
C PRO A 26 2.66 -8.81 10.47
N PRO A 27 3.19 -8.32 9.33
CA PRO A 27 4.43 -7.52 9.36
C PRO A 27 4.29 -6.22 10.17
N MET A 28 3.13 -5.56 10.11
CA MET A 28 2.90 -4.32 10.85
C MET A 28 2.81 -4.55 12.37
N SER A 29 2.22 -5.67 12.81
CA SER A 29 2.19 -6.00 14.24
C SER A 29 3.59 -6.31 14.77
N LEU A 30 4.42 -7.00 13.99
CA LEU A 30 5.82 -7.26 14.35
C LEU A 30 6.63 -5.96 14.45
N LEU A 31 6.45 -5.03 13.52
CA LEU A 31 7.09 -3.71 13.57
C LEU A 31 6.66 -2.92 14.80
N LEU A 32 5.36 -2.96 15.17
CA LEU A 32 4.85 -2.33 16.40
C LEU A 32 5.49 -2.91 17.66
N MET A 33 5.64 -4.23 17.75
CA MET A 33 6.23 -4.91 18.90
C MET A 33 7.72 -4.62 19.06
N THR A 34 8.43 -4.44 17.93
CA THR A 34 9.88 -4.22 17.90
C THR A 34 10.27 -2.75 17.75
N ALA A 35 9.31 -1.82 17.72
CA ALA A 35 9.51 -0.40 17.42
C ALA A 35 10.61 0.27 18.26
N ASN A 36 10.73 -0.11 19.54
CA ASN A 36 11.71 0.48 20.46
C ASN A 36 13.17 0.06 20.17
N HIS A 37 13.38 -0.99 19.38
CA HIS A 37 14.71 -1.54 19.08
C HIS A 37 15.18 -1.22 17.65
N LEU A 38 14.39 -0.51 16.86
CA LEU A 38 14.69 -0.22 15.47
C LEU A 38 15.45 1.13 15.34
N PRO A 39 16.56 1.17 14.59
CA PRO A 39 17.30 2.42 14.38
C PRO A 39 16.50 3.40 13.52
N THR A 40 16.22 4.58 14.09
CA THR A 40 15.49 5.67 13.43
C THR A 40 16.06 6.12 12.08
N PRO A 41 17.39 6.22 11.82
CA PRO A 41 17.88 6.67 10.52
C PRO A 41 17.56 5.66 9.40
N ILE A 42 17.57 4.37 9.70
CA ILE A 42 17.25 3.33 8.71
C ILE A 42 15.74 3.37 8.39
N LEU A 43 14.90 3.55 9.41
CA LEU A 43 13.46 3.68 9.22
C LEU A 43 13.11 4.90 8.34
N MET A 44 13.74 6.04 8.58
CA MET A 44 13.47 7.26 7.81
C MET A 44 13.99 7.17 6.37
N THR A 45 15.17 6.58 6.14
CA THR A 45 15.67 6.36 4.77
C THR A 45 14.76 5.40 3.98
N LEU A 46 14.27 4.33 4.61
CA LEU A 46 13.27 3.44 4.01
C LEU A 46 11.94 4.16 3.74
N ALA A 47 11.48 5.02 4.66
CA ALA A 47 10.27 5.79 4.48
C ALA A 47 10.36 6.76 3.27
N ILE A 48 11.47 7.49 3.14
CA ILE A 48 11.67 8.44 2.04
C ILE A 48 11.78 7.70 0.70
N THR A 49 12.58 6.65 0.64
CA THR A 49 12.75 5.88 -0.60
C THR A 49 11.44 5.22 -1.04
N SER A 50 10.67 4.64 -0.13
CA SER A 50 9.39 4.00 -0.46
C SER A 50 8.32 5.01 -0.91
N THR A 51 8.21 6.16 -0.25
CA THR A 51 7.29 7.23 -0.66
C THR A 51 7.66 7.81 -2.02
N MET A 52 8.94 8.08 -2.29
CA MET A 52 9.42 8.55 -3.58
C MET A 52 9.19 7.53 -4.70
N ILE A 53 9.56 6.26 -4.47
CA ILE A 53 9.37 5.21 -5.47
C ILE A 53 7.87 5.04 -5.74
N GLY A 54 7.03 4.92 -4.72
CA GLY A 54 5.58 4.76 -4.90
C GLY A 54 4.94 5.93 -5.65
N GLY A 55 5.32 7.17 -5.31
CA GLY A 55 4.84 8.36 -5.99
C GLY A 55 5.24 8.40 -7.47
N TRP A 56 6.54 8.30 -7.76
CA TRP A 56 7.05 8.46 -9.12
C TRP A 56 6.61 7.33 -10.05
N SER A 57 6.69 6.09 -9.56
CA SER A 57 6.37 4.92 -10.40
C SER A 57 4.88 4.69 -10.60
N GLY A 58 4.02 5.25 -9.73
CA GLY A 58 2.56 5.21 -9.88
C GLY A 58 2.04 6.12 -11.00
N LEU A 59 2.71 7.25 -11.27
CA LEU A 59 2.28 8.24 -12.27
C LEU A 59 2.23 7.70 -13.70
N ASN A 60 3.11 6.76 -14.04
CA ASN A 60 3.23 6.22 -15.40
C ASN A 60 2.56 4.84 -15.57
N GLN A 61 1.51 4.55 -14.80
CA GLN A 61 0.79 3.28 -14.89
C GLN A 61 -0.63 3.49 -15.39
N VAL A 62 -1.05 2.65 -16.33
CA VAL A 62 -2.44 2.63 -16.85
C VAL A 62 -3.29 1.52 -16.24
N GLN A 63 -2.65 0.54 -15.62
CA GLN A 63 -3.29 -0.62 -15.02
C GLN A 63 -3.68 -0.32 -13.57
N MET A 64 -4.97 -0.45 -13.24
CA MET A 64 -5.47 -0.07 -11.90
C MET A 64 -4.80 -0.87 -10.78
N ARG A 65 -4.47 -2.16 -11.03
CA ARG A 65 -3.77 -3.00 -10.06
C ARG A 65 -2.35 -2.51 -9.76
N LYS A 66 -1.60 -2.04 -10.76
CA LYS A 66 -0.26 -1.47 -10.55
C LYS A 66 -0.33 -0.12 -9.84
N ILE A 67 -1.35 0.68 -10.10
CA ILE A 67 -1.57 1.94 -9.38
C ILE A 67 -1.84 1.67 -7.89
N MET A 68 -2.73 0.72 -7.59
CA MET A 68 -3.00 0.28 -6.21
C MET A 68 -1.77 -0.33 -5.53
N ALA A 69 -0.91 -1.02 -6.28
CA ALA A 69 0.37 -1.49 -5.78
C ALA A 69 1.28 -0.35 -5.34
N PHE A 70 1.45 0.67 -6.19
CA PHE A 70 2.32 1.81 -5.90
C PHE A 70 1.75 2.74 -4.82
N SER A 71 0.43 2.90 -4.73
CA SER A 71 -0.19 3.61 -3.61
C SER A 71 0.06 2.88 -2.27
N SER A 72 -0.04 1.55 -2.23
CA SER A 72 0.28 0.77 -1.03
C SER A 72 1.74 0.93 -0.61
N ILE A 73 2.66 1.02 -1.57
CA ILE A 73 4.08 1.26 -1.34
C ILE A 73 4.30 2.63 -0.69
N ALA A 74 3.64 3.67 -1.19
CA ALA A 74 3.75 5.03 -0.65
C ALA A 74 3.15 5.13 0.76
N HIS A 75 1.97 4.53 1.00
CA HIS A 75 1.34 4.51 2.32
C HIS A 75 2.20 3.80 3.37
N LEU A 76 2.83 2.68 3.01
CA LEU A 76 3.77 2.01 3.92
C LEU A 76 4.98 2.89 4.26
N GLY A 77 5.46 3.70 3.31
CA GLY A 77 6.51 4.68 3.60
C GLY A 77 6.08 5.70 4.65
N TRP A 78 4.88 6.25 4.53
CA TRP A 78 4.29 7.13 5.55
C TRP A 78 4.13 6.45 6.90
N MET A 79 3.72 5.17 6.92
CA MET A 79 3.62 4.39 8.14
C MET A 79 4.98 4.22 8.82
N MET A 80 6.04 3.93 8.05
CA MET A 80 7.40 3.81 8.59
C MET A 80 7.93 5.12 9.17
N ALA A 81 7.62 6.27 8.54
CA ALA A 81 7.98 7.58 9.09
C ALA A 81 7.24 7.85 10.42
N ILE A 82 5.92 7.67 10.45
CA ILE A 82 5.08 7.95 11.63
C ILE A 82 5.41 7.04 12.82
N MET A 83 5.87 5.82 12.55
CA MET A 83 6.29 4.88 13.59
C MET A 83 7.40 5.45 14.49
N THR A 84 8.27 6.31 13.95
CA THR A 84 9.33 6.98 14.72
C THR A 84 8.80 8.04 15.70
N LEU A 85 7.55 8.51 15.49
CA LEU A 85 6.92 9.57 16.26
C LEU A 85 5.95 9.01 17.30
N SER A 86 5.00 8.17 16.89
CA SER A 86 4.08 7.52 17.83
C SER A 86 3.41 6.27 17.25
N GLN A 87 3.27 5.22 18.06
CA GLN A 87 2.54 4.01 17.66
C GLN A 87 1.02 4.27 17.48
N LYS A 88 0.43 5.23 18.19
CA LYS A 88 -1.00 5.54 18.06
C LYS A 88 -1.34 6.12 16.69
N LEU A 89 -0.52 7.04 16.17
CA LEU A 89 -0.71 7.60 14.83
C LEU A 89 -0.45 6.54 13.74
N LEU A 90 0.46 5.59 13.98
CA LEU A 90 0.69 4.48 13.07
C LEU A 90 -0.57 3.62 12.89
N LEU A 91 -1.22 3.24 14.00
CA LEU A 91 -2.46 2.47 13.96
C LEU A 91 -3.58 3.22 13.24
N LEU A 92 -3.70 4.53 13.48
CA LEU A 92 -4.66 5.37 12.76
C LEU A 92 -4.39 5.39 11.24
N ASN A 93 -3.14 5.52 10.82
CA ASN A 93 -2.82 5.51 9.39
C ASN A 93 -3.11 4.13 8.76
N LEU A 94 -2.82 3.03 9.48
CA LEU A 94 -3.16 1.69 9.03
C LEU A 94 -4.67 1.50 8.84
N THR A 95 -5.51 1.99 9.76
CA THR A 95 -6.97 1.88 9.62
C THR A 95 -7.49 2.71 8.44
N ILE A 96 -6.99 3.94 8.25
CA ILE A 96 -7.34 4.77 7.09
C ILE A 96 -6.94 4.09 5.78
N TYR A 97 -5.74 3.51 5.71
CA TYR A 97 -5.27 2.78 4.55
C TYR A 97 -6.16 1.56 4.24
N ILE A 98 -6.49 0.75 5.25
CA ILE A 98 -7.38 -0.41 5.04
C ILE A 98 -8.75 0.06 4.55
N LEU A 99 -9.35 1.07 5.17
CA LEU A 99 -10.67 1.60 4.76
C LEU A 99 -10.69 2.14 3.32
N THR A 100 -9.67 2.90 2.93
CA THR A 100 -9.60 3.48 1.58
C THR A 100 -9.31 2.43 0.52
N THR A 101 -8.44 1.46 0.81
CA THR A 101 -8.16 0.36 -0.11
C THR A 101 -9.34 -0.59 -0.25
N THR A 102 -10.05 -0.92 0.84
CA THR A 102 -11.26 -1.73 0.76
C THR A 102 -12.32 -1.04 -0.09
N ALA A 103 -12.57 0.27 0.12
CA ALA A 103 -13.51 1.03 -0.68
C ALA A 103 -13.18 0.97 -2.18
N MET A 104 -11.92 1.15 -2.56
CA MET A 104 -11.49 1.06 -3.96
C MET A 104 -11.68 -0.34 -4.55
N PHE A 105 -11.28 -1.41 -3.84
CA PHE A 105 -11.46 -2.77 -4.33
C PHE A 105 -12.94 -3.17 -4.43
N MET A 106 -13.80 -2.69 -3.53
CA MET A 106 -15.25 -2.93 -3.60
C MET A 106 -15.89 -2.30 -4.84
N ILE A 107 -15.33 -1.21 -5.37
CA ILE A 107 -15.77 -0.62 -6.64
C ILE A 107 -15.22 -1.43 -7.83
N MET A 108 -13.93 -1.80 -7.79
CA MET A 108 -13.26 -2.45 -8.93
C MET A 108 -13.66 -3.91 -9.16
N ILE A 109 -13.94 -4.67 -8.10
CA ILE A 109 -14.30 -6.10 -8.20
C ILE A 109 -15.57 -6.33 -9.04
N PRO A 110 -16.73 -5.69 -8.75
CA PRO A 110 -17.95 -5.92 -9.52
C PRO A 110 -17.87 -5.35 -10.94
N LEU A 111 -17.17 -4.24 -11.15
CA LEU A 111 -17.03 -3.60 -12.46
C LEU A 111 -15.98 -4.27 -13.36
N THR A 112 -15.20 -5.21 -12.83
CA THR A 112 -14.10 -5.89 -13.54
C THR A 112 -13.08 -4.94 -14.20
N THR A 113 -12.91 -3.73 -13.66
CA THR A 113 -12.07 -2.68 -14.25
C THR A 113 -10.60 -3.05 -14.14
N LYS A 114 -9.94 -3.25 -15.29
CA LYS A 114 -8.50 -3.58 -15.36
C LYS A 114 -7.67 -2.34 -15.68
N THR A 115 -8.22 -1.42 -16.44
CA THR A 115 -7.55 -0.20 -16.93
C THR A 115 -8.33 1.07 -16.59
N PHE A 116 -7.66 2.23 -16.67
CA PHE A 116 -8.31 3.53 -16.54
C PHE A 116 -9.47 3.74 -17.52
N LYS A 117 -9.38 3.19 -18.73
CA LYS A 117 -10.43 3.34 -19.75
C LYS A 117 -11.72 2.65 -19.32
N ASP A 118 -11.62 1.48 -18.71
CA ASP A 118 -12.76 0.72 -18.22
C ASP A 118 -13.53 1.50 -17.14
N MET A 119 -12.81 2.28 -16.32
CA MET A 119 -13.42 3.14 -15.29
C MET A 119 -14.13 4.36 -15.88
N SER A 120 -13.66 4.89 -17.02
CA SER A 120 -14.30 6.05 -17.68
C SER A 120 -15.57 5.70 -18.44
N GLN A 121 -15.83 4.41 -18.67
CA GLN A 121 -16.97 3.90 -19.44
C GLN A 121 -18.15 3.47 -18.55
N THR A 122 -17.99 3.53 -17.23
CA THR A 122 -19.01 3.22 -16.21
C THR A 122 -19.50 4.49 -15.54
#